data_AF-A0A1H7SER1-F1
#
_entry.id   AF-A0A1H7SER1-F1
#
_cell.length_a   1.000
_cell.length_b   1.000
_cell.length_c   1.000
_cell.angle_alpha   90.00
_cell.angle_beta   90.00
_cell.angle_gamma   90.00
#
_symmetry.space_group_name_H-M   'P 1'
#
loop_
_entity.id
_entity.type
_entity.pdbx_description
1 polymer ?
#
loop_
_entity_poly.entity_id
_entity_poly.type
_entity_poly.pdbx_seq_one_letter_code
_entity_poly.pdbx_strand_id
1 'polypeptide(L)'
;MARKTPEQLTKEFEGRKAKGLAKGGAAYWPNVLSNAVLKLVASGAEFSVAALAERVAQEGQVTDPAVKAGAEEALARLKQAAARAAE
;
A
#
# COMPACT_ATOMS: atom_id res chain seq x y z
N MET A 1 -14.47 21.59 -5.49
CA MET A 1 -13.01 21.41 -5.67
C MET A 1 -12.76 20.79 -7.04
N ALA A 2 -11.83 21.33 -7.84
CA ALA A 2 -11.50 20.75 -9.14
C ALA A 2 -10.95 19.32 -8.95
N ARG A 3 -11.49 18.35 -9.71
CA ARG A 3 -10.96 16.98 -9.72
C ARG A 3 -9.60 17.00 -10.41
N LYS A 4 -8.60 16.42 -9.76
CA LYS A 4 -7.24 16.29 -10.30
C LYS A 4 -7.24 15.37 -11.52
N THR A 5 -6.41 15.67 -12.52
CA THR A 5 -6.24 14.77 -13.66
C THR A 5 -5.48 13.50 -13.23
N PRO A 6 -5.61 12.40 -13.99
CA PRO A 6 -4.83 11.19 -13.73
C PRO A 6 -3.32 11.45 -13.65
N GLU A 7 -2.75 12.32 -14.48
CA GLU A 7 -1.30 12.60 -14.44
C GLU A 7 -0.88 13.35 -13.17
N GLN A 8 -1.75 14.25 -12.67
CA GLN A 8 -1.51 14.96 -11.42
C GLN A 8 -1.50 14.00 -10.23
N LEU A 9 -2.39 13.01 -10.23
CA LEU A 9 -2.44 11.96 -9.20
C LEU A 9 -1.18 11.08 -9.25
N THR A 10 -0.75 10.66 -10.45
CA THR A 10 0.47 9.87 -10.63
C THR A 10 1.70 10.62 -10.12
N LYS A 11 1.87 11.90 -10.47
CA LYS A 11 3.02 12.71 -10.04
C LYS A 11 3.07 12.93 -8.53
N GLU A 12 1.92 13.13 -7.90
CA GLU A 12 1.84 13.18 -6.43
C GLU A 12 2.23 11.85 -5.78
N PHE A 13 1.81 10.74 -6.39
CA PHE A 13 2.14 9.40 -5.89
C PHE A 13 3.65 9.14 -5.99
N GLU A 14 4.27 9.51 -7.11
CA GLU A 14 5.72 9.44 -7.28
C GLU A 14 6.48 10.32 -6.29
N GLY A 15 5.98 11.55 -6.03
CA GLY A 15 6.57 12.44 -5.02
C GLY A 15 6.45 11.89 -3.59
N ARG A 16 5.32 11.26 -3.25
CA ARG A 16 5.12 10.58 -1.96
C ARG A 16 5.99 9.33 -1.85
N LYS A 17 6.19 8.61 -2.96
CA LYS A 17 7.12 7.49 -3.05
C LYS A 17 8.55 7.90 -2.72
N ALA A 18 9.05 8.96 -3.39
CA ALA A 18 10.40 9.48 -3.14
C ALA A 18 10.59 9.95 -1.69
N LYS A 19 9.58 10.64 -1.12
CA LYS A 19 9.61 11.12 0.28
C LYS A 19 9.57 9.97 1.30
N GLY A 20 8.84 8.90 1.00
CA GLY A 20 8.81 7.68 1.81
C GLY A 20 10.14 6.94 1.81
N LEU A 21 10.74 6.74 0.62
CA LEU A 21 12.05 6.10 0.48
C LEU A 21 13.14 6.83 1.27
N ALA A 22 13.14 8.17 1.23
CA ALA A 22 14.11 8.99 1.96
C ALA A 22 14.02 8.86 3.49
N LYS A 23 12.90 8.35 4.02
CA LYS A 23 12.68 8.12 5.47
C LYS A 23 12.89 6.66 5.89
N GLY A 24 13.36 5.81 4.99
CA GLY A 24 13.56 4.38 5.20
C GLY A 24 12.45 3.52 4.58
N GLY A 25 12.79 2.31 4.14
CA GLY A 25 11.88 1.42 3.40
C GLY A 25 10.54 1.16 4.10
N ALA A 26 10.53 1.04 5.43
CA ALA A 26 9.29 0.90 6.19
C ALA A 26 8.33 2.08 6.00
N ALA A 27 8.82 3.33 5.89
CA ALA A 27 7.98 4.51 5.69
C ALA A 27 7.27 4.53 4.32
N TYR A 28 7.60 3.60 3.42
CA TYR A 28 6.94 3.40 2.14
C TYR A 28 5.62 2.61 2.25
N TRP A 29 5.29 2.05 3.42
CA TRP A 29 4.09 1.25 3.66
C TRP A 29 2.75 1.84 3.16
N PRO A 30 2.49 3.17 3.21
CA PRO A 30 1.22 3.71 2.72
C PRO A 30 1.07 3.56 1.19
N ASN A 31 2.17 3.63 0.46
CA ASN A 31 2.17 3.47 -1.00
C ASN A 31 1.93 2.01 -1.37
N VAL A 32 2.51 1.06 -0.63
CA VAL A 32 2.27 -0.38 -0.82
C VAL A 32 0.79 -0.71 -0.61
N LEU A 33 0.18 -0.23 0.47
CA LEU A 33 -1.25 -0.41 0.72
C LEU A 33 -2.11 0.20 -0.38
N SER A 34 -1.82 1.43 -0.79
CA SER A 34 -2.58 2.12 -1.82
C SER A 34 -2.55 1.34 -3.13
N ASN A 35 -1.37 0.84 -3.53
CA ASN A 35 -1.24 0.00 -4.71
C ASN A 35 -2.01 -1.33 -4.59
N ALA A 36 -1.93 -2.00 -3.43
CA ALA A 36 -2.66 -3.24 -3.19
C ALA A 36 -4.18 -3.05 -3.31
N VAL A 37 -4.71 -1.96 -2.73
CA VAL A 37 -6.13 -1.58 -2.86
C VAL A 37 -6.51 -1.36 -4.32
N LEU A 38 -5.76 -0.53 -5.05
CA LEU A 38 -6.06 -0.24 -6.46
C LEU A 38 -6.06 -1.52 -7.32
N LYS A 39 -5.13 -2.42 -7.05
CA LYS A 39 -5.03 -3.70 -7.75
C LYS A 39 -6.19 -4.66 -7.43
N LEU A 40 -6.67 -4.69 -6.18
CA LEU A 40 -7.87 -5.45 -5.80
C LEU A 40 -9.15 -4.90 -6.45
N VAL A 41 -9.28 -3.56 -6.50
CA VAL A 41 -10.39 -2.92 -7.21
C VAL A 41 -10.34 -3.30 -8.69
N ALA A 42 -9.17 -3.20 -9.32
CA ALA A 42 -9.00 -3.51 -10.74
C ALA A 42 -9.28 -4.99 -11.07
N SER A 43 -9.02 -5.92 -10.15
CA SER A 43 -9.34 -7.33 -10.36
C SER A 43 -10.82 -7.67 -10.16
N GLY A 44 -11.64 -6.73 -9.68
CA GLY A 44 -13.05 -6.97 -9.33
C GLY A 44 -13.21 -7.99 -8.19
N ALA A 45 -12.17 -8.18 -7.39
CA ALA A 45 -12.18 -9.13 -6.30
C ALA A 45 -12.96 -8.58 -5.10
N GLU A 46 -13.48 -9.47 -4.27
CA GLU A 46 -14.12 -9.09 -3.02
C GLU A 46 -13.15 -8.33 -2.11
N PHE A 47 -13.62 -7.22 -1.54
CA PHE A 47 -12.85 -6.44 -0.58
C PHE A 47 -12.98 -7.02 0.81
N SER A 48 -11.95 -7.76 1.25
CA SER A 48 -11.81 -8.22 2.62
C SER A 48 -10.42 -7.91 3.17
N VAL A 49 -10.28 -7.90 4.50
CA VAL A 49 -8.98 -7.70 5.16
C VAL A 49 -8.00 -8.81 4.76
N ALA A 50 -8.49 -10.05 4.60
CA ALA A 50 -7.69 -11.18 4.14
C ALA A 50 -7.19 -10.97 2.70
N ALA A 51 -8.07 -10.58 1.77
CA ALA A 51 -7.70 -10.30 0.39
C ALA A 51 -6.69 -9.14 0.29
N LEU A 52 -6.88 -8.09 1.10
CA LEU A 52 -5.93 -6.99 1.19
C LEU A 52 -4.57 -7.41 1.73
N ALA A 53 -4.53 -8.22 2.79
CA ALA A 53 -3.29 -8.73 3.36
C ALA A 53 -2.55 -9.62 2.35
N GLU A 54 -3.25 -10.51 1.65
CA GLU A 54 -2.65 -11.34 0.60
C GLU A 54 -2.08 -10.47 -0.51
N ARG A 55 -2.81 -9.44 -0.97
CA ARG A 55 -2.32 -8.56 -2.01
C ARG A 55 -1.08 -7.76 -1.59
N VAL A 56 -1.05 -7.27 -0.35
CA VAL A 56 0.15 -6.59 0.20
C VAL A 56 1.33 -7.55 0.28
N ALA A 57 1.12 -8.81 0.67
CA ALA A 57 2.18 -9.82 0.69
C ALA A 57 2.76 -10.06 -0.71
N GLN A 58 1.92 -10.07 -1.76
CA GLN A 58 2.37 -10.16 -3.15
C GLN A 58 3.20 -8.93 -3.57
N GLU A 59 2.82 -7.72 -3.14
CA GLU A 59 3.64 -6.52 -3.40
C GLU A 59 5.04 -6.63 -2.75
N GLY A 60 5.17 -7.33 -1.62
CA GLY A 60 6.45 -7.55 -0.92
C GLY A 60 7.38 -8.56 -1.58
N GLN A 61 6.92 -9.31 -2.60
CA GLN A 61 7.73 -10.28 -3.34
C GLN A 61 8.60 -9.63 -4.44
N VAL A 62 8.50 -8.31 -4.64
CA VAL A 62 9.33 -7.60 -5.61
C VAL A 62 10.79 -7.47 -5.11
N THR A 63 11.70 -7.26 -6.06
CA THR A 63 13.14 -7.13 -5.77
C THR A 63 13.54 -5.82 -5.11
N ASP A 64 12.67 -4.80 -5.13
CA ASP A 64 12.91 -3.50 -4.49
C ASP A 64 12.88 -3.62 -2.95
N PRO A 65 14.01 -3.42 -2.25
CA PRO A 65 14.07 -3.57 -0.80
C PRO A 65 13.16 -2.59 -0.03
N ALA A 66 12.91 -1.40 -0.57
CA ALA A 66 12.02 -0.42 0.06
C ALA A 66 10.56 -0.84 -0.05
N VAL A 67 10.17 -1.46 -1.16
CA VAL A 67 8.82 -2.03 -1.31
C VAL A 67 8.64 -3.21 -0.36
N LYS A 68 9.65 -4.08 -0.22
CA LYS A 68 9.61 -5.20 0.72
C LYS A 68 9.43 -4.74 2.17
N ALA A 69 10.26 -3.81 2.63
CA ALA A 69 10.15 -3.25 3.99
C ALA A 69 8.81 -2.51 4.21
N GLY A 70 8.31 -1.81 3.18
CA GLY A 70 7.00 -1.19 3.23
C GLY A 70 5.84 -2.20 3.30
N ALA A 71 5.97 -3.36 2.63
CA ALA A 71 4.98 -4.43 2.68
C ALA A 71 4.92 -5.11 4.05
N GLU A 72 6.08 -5.39 4.64
CA GLU A 72 6.17 -5.94 6.01
C GLU A 72 5.48 -5.02 7.03
N GLU A 73 5.76 -3.71 6.95
CA GLU A 73 5.18 -2.71 7.83
C GLU A 73 3.66 -2.50 7.59
N ALA A 74 3.22 -2.55 6.33
CA ALA A 74 1.81 -2.51 5.97
C ALA A 74 1.03 -3.72 6.54
N LEU A 75 1.59 -4.93 6.43
CA LEU A 75 1.00 -6.14 7.00
C LEU A 75 0.91 -6.08 8.52
N ALA A 76 1.95 -5.59 9.20
CA ALA A 76 1.93 -5.42 10.65
C ALA A 76 0.77 -4.50 11.09
N ARG A 77 0.57 -3.39 10.38
CA ARG A 77 -0.52 -2.43 10.68
C ARG A 77 -1.90 -2.99 10.39
N LEU A 78 -2.06 -3.69 9.27
CA LEU A 78 -3.33 -4.36 8.95
C LEU A 78 -3.71 -5.36 10.03
N LYS A 79 -2.76 -6.18 10.50
CA LYS A 79 -2.98 -7.14 11.59
C LYS A 79 -3.38 -6.45 12.89
N GLN A 80 -2.70 -5.37 13.27
CA GLN A 80 -3.04 -4.58 14.46
C GLN A 80 -4.45 -3.96 14.36
N ALA A 81 -4.81 -3.42 13.20
CA ALA A 81 -6.14 -2.84 12.97
C ALA A 81 -7.24 -3.90 13.02
N ALA A 82 -7.00 -5.07 12.41
CA ALA A 82 -7.93 -6.19 12.43
C ALA A 82 -8.15 -6.73 13.85
N ALA A 83 -7.08 -6.84 14.64
CA ALA A 83 -7.17 -7.26 16.04
C ALA A 83 -8.05 -6.30 16.87
N ARG A 84 -7.85 -4.98 16.72
CA ARG A 84 -8.65 -3.96 17.41
C ARG A 84 -10.12 -3.95 17.00
N ALA A 85 -10.44 -4.37 15.79
CA ALA A 85 -11.82 -4.44 15.32
C ALA A 85 -12.58 -5.68 15.83
N ALA A 86 -11.86 -6.65 16.39
CA ALA A 86 -12.43 -7.86 16.98
C ALA A 86 -12.68 -7.74 18.50
N GLU A 87 -12.25 -6.63 19.11
CA GLU A 87 -12.55 -6.23 20.50
C GLU A 87 -13.88 -5.46 20.58
#